data_AF-A0A382FDB0-F1
#
_entry.id   AF-A0A382FDB0-F1
#
_cell.length_a   1.000
_cell.length_b   1.000
_cell.length_c   1.000
_cell.angle_alpha   90.00
_cell.angle_beta   90.00
_cell.angle_gamma   90.00
#
_symmetry.space_group_name_H-M   'P 1'
#
loop_
_entity.id
_entity.type
_entity.pdbx_description
1 polymer ?
#
loop_
_entity_poly.entity_id
_entity_poly.type
_entity_poly.pdbx_seq_one_letter_code
_entity_poly.pdbx_strand_id
1 'polypeptide(L)'
;FGNLTFQETFERAARLAEEGWGQAERRHRDIVGVREKLRRDPDSNRAFLVDGEPPPLYSLVRNPDLAVALRLIQEHGRDVFYEGQIADAIVAKVEAGGGVMTKADLAEFESEWVEPISTDYHGYDVFQLPPPGQGFAALEILNILEVCAPVHGINLAELGPTNPDYWHFMVEAKKLAYSDLQAYNGDPLFADIPVDRLLSKSYAATLCSRISMDRAAEPSVKGGLDGGTIYLTTADRWGNMVSFIHSVFSVYGSGATVSPYGFVLHSRGTAFSLDSASPNVVAPRKRPFHTIIAGFVMQDGEPLMTFGNMGGSVQPETHAQHMVNVIDHGMNIQMTTDAARFTHSQNSNVLSLEMNLFNLVGPALQARGHNVRAVTGGSVGGYQGILFTRDPTLPRPSFGPESIRDDHPVNGVYRAGSDHRKDGQAAGW
;
A
#
# COMPACT_ATOMS: atom_id res chain seq x y z
N PHE A 1 8.45 -17.37 11.88
CA PHE A 1 7.26 -16.70 12.44
C PHE A 1 5.98 -17.52 12.28
N GLY A 2 5.76 -18.22 11.16
CA GLY A 2 4.58 -19.09 11.00
C GLY A 2 4.69 -20.41 11.78
N ASN A 3 3.54 -20.94 12.21
CA ASN A 3 3.40 -22.24 12.90
C ASN A 3 2.68 -23.31 12.05
N LEU A 4 2.28 -22.95 10.82
CA LEU A 4 1.62 -23.85 9.86
C LEU A 4 2.56 -24.14 8.69
N THR A 5 2.39 -25.32 8.10
CA THR A 5 3.10 -25.74 6.89
C THR A 5 2.55 -25.03 5.65
N PHE A 6 3.33 -25.01 4.56
CA PHE A 6 2.81 -24.54 3.27
C PHE A 6 1.60 -25.32 2.78
N GLN A 7 1.56 -26.63 3.05
CA GLN A 7 0.37 -27.43 2.77
C GLN A 7 -0.88 -26.81 3.39
N GLU A 8 -0.83 -26.48 4.68
CA GLU A 8 -1.96 -25.89 5.39
C GLU A 8 -2.28 -24.47 4.93
N THR A 9 -1.28 -23.62 4.70
CA THR A 9 -1.51 -22.21 4.37
C THR A 9 -2.00 -21.99 2.94
N PHE A 10 -1.66 -22.86 1.99
CA PHE A 10 -2.04 -22.72 0.58
C PHE A 10 -3.29 -23.51 0.19
N GLU A 11 -3.73 -24.52 0.97
CA GLU A 11 -4.82 -25.42 0.58
C GLU A 11 -6.13 -24.68 0.28
N ARG A 12 -6.49 -23.71 1.12
CA ARG A 12 -7.72 -22.93 0.92
C ARG A 12 -7.66 -22.12 -0.39
N ALA A 13 -6.50 -21.55 -0.71
CA ALA A 13 -6.32 -20.80 -1.95
C ALA A 13 -6.36 -21.72 -3.18
N ALA A 14 -5.70 -22.88 -3.11
CA ALA A 14 -5.71 -23.88 -4.19
C ALA A 14 -7.12 -24.40 -4.47
N ARG A 15 -7.87 -24.76 -3.42
CA ARG A 15 -9.26 -25.21 -3.54
C ARG A 15 -10.17 -24.12 -4.12
N LEU A 16 -10.05 -22.87 -3.67
CA LEU A 16 -10.82 -21.76 -4.25
C LEU A 16 -10.49 -21.53 -5.73
N ALA A 17 -9.21 -21.67 -6.12
CA ALA A 17 -8.80 -21.55 -7.51
C ALA A 17 -9.42 -22.64 -8.40
N GLU A 18 -9.56 -23.86 -7.86
CA GLU A 18 -10.14 -25.03 -8.53
C GLU A 18 -11.69 -25.01 -8.57
N GLU A 19 -12.34 -24.83 -7.42
CA GLU A 19 -13.80 -24.87 -7.28
C GLU A 19 -14.47 -23.60 -7.80
N GLY A 20 -13.80 -22.46 -7.65
CA GLY A 20 -14.21 -21.14 -8.11
C GLY A 20 -14.72 -20.21 -7.02
N TRP A 21 -14.86 -18.93 -7.37
CA TRP A 21 -15.41 -17.87 -6.51
C TRP A 21 -16.31 -16.92 -7.32
N GLY A 22 -17.15 -16.15 -6.63
CA GLY A 22 -18.06 -15.18 -7.26
C GLY A 22 -17.33 -13.96 -7.82
N GLN A 23 -17.66 -13.57 -9.05
CA GLN A 23 -17.13 -12.39 -9.72
C GLN A 23 -17.79 -11.10 -9.18
N ALA A 24 -17.12 -10.41 -8.27
CA ALA A 24 -17.59 -9.15 -7.69
C ALA A 24 -17.38 -7.92 -8.61
N GLU A 25 -18.05 -6.81 -8.28
CA GLU A 25 -18.17 -5.56 -9.03
C GLU A 25 -16.83 -4.89 -9.29
N ARG A 26 -15.99 -4.80 -8.25
CA ARG A 26 -14.68 -4.14 -8.36
C ARG A 26 -13.79 -4.90 -9.33
N ARG A 27 -13.67 -6.22 -9.15
CA ARG A 27 -12.88 -7.08 -10.03
C ARG A 27 -13.43 -7.06 -11.46
N HIS A 28 -14.76 -7.06 -11.63
CA HIS A 28 -15.38 -7.03 -12.96
C HIS A 28 -15.02 -5.73 -13.69
N ARG A 29 -15.13 -4.59 -13.00
CA ARG A 29 -14.70 -3.28 -13.51
C ARG A 29 -13.22 -3.26 -13.89
N ASP A 30 -12.36 -3.88 -13.09
CA ASP A 30 -10.93 -3.97 -13.35
C ASP A 30 -10.64 -4.79 -14.61
N ILE A 31 -11.25 -5.97 -14.78
CA ILE A 31 -11.09 -6.79 -16.00
C ILE A 31 -11.63 -6.06 -17.23
N VAL A 32 -12.81 -5.42 -17.14
CA VAL A 32 -13.35 -4.59 -18.23
C VAL A 32 -12.34 -3.52 -18.65
N GLY A 33 -11.73 -2.84 -17.67
CA GLY A 33 -10.73 -1.80 -17.91
C GLY A 33 -9.43 -2.28 -18.57
N VAL A 34 -9.08 -3.57 -18.41
CA VAL A 34 -7.86 -4.15 -19.00
C VAL A 34 -8.13 -5.22 -20.06
N ARG A 35 -9.37 -5.37 -20.53
CA ARG A 35 -9.78 -6.44 -21.47
C ARG A 35 -8.87 -6.53 -22.68
N GLU A 36 -8.62 -5.41 -23.35
CA GLU A 36 -7.76 -5.38 -24.55
C GLU A 36 -6.31 -5.73 -24.24
N LYS A 37 -5.82 -5.45 -23.03
CA LYS A 37 -4.49 -5.89 -22.59
C LYS A 37 -4.47 -7.42 -22.47
N LEU A 38 -5.47 -8.00 -21.80
CA LEU A 38 -5.57 -9.45 -21.58
C LEU A 38 -5.77 -10.23 -22.90
N ARG A 39 -6.51 -9.68 -23.86
CA ARG A 39 -6.71 -10.28 -25.20
C ARG A 39 -5.42 -10.46 -26.00
N ARG A 40 -4.43 -9.58 -25.80
CA ARG A 40 -3.16 -9.61 -26.55
C ARG A 40 -2.27 -10.79 -26.18
N ASP A 41 -2.46 -11.34 -24.99
CA ASP A 41 -1.71 -12.49 -24.50
C ASP A 41 -2.60 -13.74 -24.52
N PRO A 42 -2.29 -14.77 -25.32
CA PRO A 42 -3.15 -15.96 -25.43
C PRO A 42 -3.40 -16.66 -24.09
N ASP A 43 -2.40 -16.69 -23.20
CA ASP A 43 -2.52 -17.32 -21.89
C ASP A 43 -3.42 -16.50 -20.96
N SER A 44 -3.28 -15.17 -20.92
CA SER A 44 -4.19 -14.30 -20.18
C SER A 44 -5.62 -14.35 -20.71
N ASN A 45 -5.79 -14.41 -22.03
CA ASN A 45 -7.10 -14.54 -22.66
C ASN A 45 -7.79 -15.83 -22.18
N ARG A 46 -7.07 -16.95 -22.17
CA ARG A 46 -7.57 -18.23 -21.65
C ARG A 46 -7.83 -18.22 -20.14
N ALA A 47 -6.96 -17.58 -19.36
CA ALA A 47 -7.02 -17.63 -17.90
C ALA A 47 -8.06 -16.69 -17.28
N PHE A 48 -8.34 -15.55 -17.94
CA PHE A 48 -9.12 -14.46 -17.32
C PHE A 48 -10.35 -14.02 -18.11
N LEU A 49 -10.51 -14.44 -19.36
CA LEU A 49 -11.64 -14.07 -20.23
C LEU A 49 -12.42 -15.33 -20.66
N VAL A 50 -13.70 -15.15 -20.98
CA VAL A 50 -14.59 -16.16 -21.56
C VAL A 50 -14.95 -15.71 -22.97
N ASP A 51 -14.54 -16.47 -23.97
CA ASP A 51 -14.68 -16.10 -25.39
C ASP A 51 -14.12 -14.70 -25.71
N GLY A 52 -13.03 -14.33 -25.02
CA GLY A 52 -12.39 -13.03 -25.14
C GLY A 52 -13.12 -11.88 -24.43
N GLU A 53 -14.22 -12.11 -23.72
CA GLU A 53 -14.90 -11.08 -22.92
C GLU A 53 -14.70 -11.30 -21.41
N PRO A 54 -14.79 -10.24 -20.58
CA PRO A 54 -14.79 -10.39 -19.14
C PRO A 54 -15.91 -11.35 -18.69
N PRO A 55 -15.65 -12.25 -17.72
CA PRO A 55 -16.71 -13.09 -17.16
C PRO A 55 -17.87 -12.24 -16.65
N PRO A 56 -19.13 -12.63 -16.85
CA PRO A 56 -20.28 -11.84 -16.42
C PRO A 56 -20.23 -11.49 -14.93
N LEU A 57 -20.72 -10.30 -14.58
CA LEU A 57 -20.86 -9.89 -13.17
C LEU A 57 -21.67 -10.94 -12.39
N TYR A 58 -21.19 -11.30 -11.20
CA TYR A 58 -21.72 -12.34 -10.31
C TYR A 58 -21.68 -13.78 -10.85
N SER A 59 -21.00 -14.02 -11.98
CA SER A 59 -20.73 -15.39 -12.43
C SER A 59 -19.68 -16.08 -11.56
N LEU A 60 -19.65 -17.41 -11.61
CA LEU A 60 -18.61 -18.21 -10.96
C LEU A 60 -17.37 -18.24 -11.85
N VAL A 61 -16.24 -17.76 -11.34
CA VAL A 61 -14.94 -17.78 -12.04
C VAL A 61 -14.01 -18.81 -11.41
N ARG A 62 -13.15 -19.42 -12.23
CA ARG A 62 -12.19 -20.45 -11.82
C ARG A 62 -10.82 -20.16 -12.43
N ASN A 63 -9.77 -20.65 -11.78
CA ASN A 63 -8.41 -20.64 -12.29
C ASN A 63 -7.69 -21.95 -11.89
N PRO A 64 -8.04 -23.07 -12.53
CA PRO A 64 -7.48 -24.38 -12.18
C PRO A 64 -5.96 -24.44 -12.38
N ASP A 65 -5.42 -23.71 -13.35
CA ASP A 65 -3.97 -23.58 -13.57
C ASP A 65 -3.26 -22.97 -12.35
N LEU A 66 -3.88 -21.96 -11.70
CA LEU A 66 -3.37 -21.42 -10.44
C LEU A 66 -3.45 -22.43 -9.30
N ALA A 67 -4.48 -23.29 -9.27
CA ALA A 67 -4.55 -24.36 -8.27
C ALA A 67 -3.36 -25.32 -8.41
N VAL A 68 -2.96 -25.69 -9.64
CA VAL A 68 -1.77 -26.50 -9.91
C VAL A 68 -0.52 -25.82 -9.37
N ALA A 69 -0.32 -24.53 -9.64
CA ALA A 69 0.82 -23.78 -9.15
C ALA A 69 0.90 -23.76 -7.61
N LEU A 70 -0.24 -23.50 -6.95
CA LEU A 70 -0.33 -23.48 -5.49
C LEU A 70 -0.06 -24.87 -4.89
N ARG A 71 -0.56 -25.95 -5.50
CA ARG A 71 -0.29 -27.33 -5.06
C ARG A 71 1.17 -27.74 -5.21
N LEU A 72 1.85 -27.29 -6.27
CA LEU A 72 3.29 -27.50 -6.41
C LEU A 72 4.08 -26.80 -5.29
N ILE A 73 3.70 -25.58 -4.92
CA ILE A 73 4.32 -24.86 -3.81
C ILE A 73 4.04 -25.55 -2.46
N GLN A 74 2.84 -26.14 -2.28
CA GLN A 74 2.54 -26.95 -1.09
C GLN A 74 3.52 -28.14 -0.95
N GLU A 75 3.83 -28.83 -2.05
CA GLU A 75 4.63 -30.05 -2.04
C GLU A 75 6.15 -29.77 -1.98
N HIS A 76 6.61 -28.77 -2.73
CA HIS A 76 8.03 -28.55 -2.98
C HIS A 76 8.57 -27.23 -2.40
N GLY A 77 7.71 -26.44 -1.76
CA GLY A 77 8.11 -25.17 -1.14
C GLY A 77 8.53 -24.09 -2.12
N ARG A 78 9.41 -23.18 -1.69
CA ARG A 78 9.84 -22.03 -2.51
C ARG A 78 10.61 -22.47 -3.76
N ASP A 79 11.34 -23.58 -3.67
CA ASP A 79 12.33 -23.98 -4.68
C ASP A 79 11.66 -24.26 -6.03
N VAL A 80 10.43 -24.81 -6.03
CA VAL A 80 9.69 -25.02 -7.29
C VAL A 80 9.39 -23.73 -8.04
N PHE A 81 9.24 -22.60 -7.31
CA PHE A 81 8.96 -21.27 -7.85
C PHE A 81 10.23 -20.57 -8.35
N TYR A 82 11.32 -20.64 -7.61
CA TYR A 82 12.55 -19.88 -7.89
C TYR A 82 13.61 -20.65 -8.69
N GLU A 83 13.62 -21.98 -8.58
CA GLU A 83 14.64 -22.85 -9.19
C GLU A 83 14.03 -24.00 -10.01
N GLY A 84 12.76 -24.33 -9.78
CA GLY A 84 12.08 -25.47 -10.42
C GLY A 84 11.32 -25.13 -11.69
N GLN A 85 10.33 -25.97 -11.99
CA GLN A 85 9.54 -25.89 -13.22
C GLN A 85 8.69 -24.62 -13.36
N ILE A 86 8.30 -23.97 -12.26
CA ILE A 86 7.60 -22.68 -12.34
C ILE A 86 8.60 -21.59 -12.76
N ALA A 87 9.84 -21.62 -12.27
CA ALA A 87 10.89 -20.71 -12.70
C ALA A 87 11.17 -20.84 -14.21
N ASP A 88 11.24 -22.08 -14.71
CA ASP A 88 11.42 -22.35 -16.15
C ASP A 88 10.27 -21.76 -16.98
N ALA A 89 9.03 -21.90 -16.54
CA ALA A 89 7.87 -21.33 -17.22
C ALA A 89 7.83 -19.80 -17.17
N ILE A 90 8.25 -19.18 -16.05
CA ILE A 90 8.38 -17.73 -15.95
C ILE A 90 9.39 -17.22 -16.98
N VAL A 91 10.59 -17.82 -17.02
CA VAL A 91 11.66 -17.43 -17.96
C VAL A 91 11.19 -17.59 -19.40
N ALA A 92 10.62 -18.75 -19.75
CA ALA A 92 10.08 -18.99 -21.09
C ALA A 92 9.02 -17.94 -21.48
N LYS A 93 8.14 -17.56 -20.54
CA LYS A 93 7.12 -16.53 -20.78
C LYS A 93 7.75 -15.15 -21.03
N VAL A 94 8.77 -14.79 -20.24
CA VAL A 94 9.47 -13.51 -20.37
C VAL A 94 10.26 -13.44 -21.69
N GLU A 95 11.00 -14.50 -22.04
CA GLU A 95 11.77 -14.60 -23.29
C GLU A 95 10.86 -14.56 -24.53
N ALA A 96 9.72 -15.24 -24.50
CA ALA A 96 8.73 -15.17 -25.59
C ALA A 96 8.18 -13.76 -25.81
N GLY A 97 8.17 -12.92 -24.76
CA GLY A 97 7.83 -11.50 -24.81
C GLY A 97 9.01 -10.57 -25.17
N GLY A 98 10.19 -11.12 -25.45
CA GLY A 98 11.42 -10.36 -25.73
C GLY A 98 12.13 -9.81 -24.49
N GLY A 99 11.79 -10.29 -23.30
CA GLY A 99 12.48 -9.94 -22.06
C GLY A 99 13.81 -10.69 -21.89
N VAL A 100 14.59 -10.26 -20.91
CA VAL A 100 15.98 -10.73 -20.70
C VAL A 100 16.19 -11.42 -19.35
N MET A 101 15.11 -11.73 -18.64
CA MET A 101 15.19 -12.45 -17.36
C MET A 101 15.68 -13.87 -17.61
N THR A 102 16.63 -14.30 -16.81
CA THR A 102 17.19 -15.65 -16.81
C THR A 102 16.74 -16.41 -15.57
N LYS A 103 16.90 -17.74 -15.60
CA LYS A 103 16.64 -18.58 -14.42
C LYS A 103 17.55 -18.23 -13.24
N ALA A 104 18.79 -17.82 -13.52
CA ALA A 104 19.72 -17.36 -12.49
C ALA A 104 19.17 -16.13 -11.73
N ASP A 105 18.43 -15.26 -12.41
CA ASP A 105 17.81 -14.09 -11.77
C ASP A 105 16.77 -14.48 -10.71
N LEU A 106 16.04 -15.57 -10.94
CA LEU A 106 15.07 -16.12 -9.99
C LEU A 106 15.76 -16.89 -8.87
N ALA A 107 16.76 -17.71 -9.20
CA ALA A 107 17.50 -18.53 -8.24
C ALA A 107 18.32 -17.69 -7.24
N GLU A 108 18.87 -16.56 -7.69
CA GLU A 108 19.64 -15.65 -6.83
C GLU A 108 18.75 -14.79 -5.89
N PHE A 109 17.42 -14.77 -6.10
CA PHE A 109 16.52 -13.92 -5.32
C PHE A 109 16.27 -14.48 -3.92
N GLU A 110 16.44 -13.61 -2.92
CA GLU A 110 15.96 -13.83 -1.56
C GLU A 110 15.23 -12.59 -1.03
N SER A 111 14.22 -12.82 -0.18
CA SER A 111 13.59 -11.74 0.58
C SER A 111 14.55 -11.20 1.64
N GLU A 112 14.60 -9.87 1.78
CA GLU A 112 15.46 -9.19 2.75
C GLU A 112 14.67 -8.82 4.01
N TRP A 113 15.26 -9.07 5.18
CA TRP A 113 14.83 -8.46 6.43
C TRP A 113 15.44 -7.06 6.53
N VAL A 114 14.58 -6.05 6.57
CA VAL A 114 14.99 -4.64 6.68
C VAL A 114 14.50 -4.06 8.00
N GLU A 115 15.29 -3.15 8.55
CA GLU A 115 14.86 -2.35 9.70
C GLU A 115 13.84 -1.30 9.23
N PRO A 116 12.65 -1.20 9.84
CA PRO A 116 11.69 -0.16 9.51
C PRO A 116 12.23 1.22 9.90
N ILE A 117 11.80 2.24 9.16
CA ILE A 117 12.03 3.64 9.49
C ILE A 117 10.83 4.19 10.24
N SER A 118 11.05 5.19 11.09
CA SER A 118 9.98 5.75 11.91
C SER A 118 10.10 7.25 12.15
N THR A 119 9.02 7.83 12.65
CA THR A 119 9.05 9.11 13.36
C THR A 119 8.10 9.06 14.55
N ASP A 120 8.43 9.79 15.61
CA ASP A 120 7.45 10.16 16.63
C ASP A 120 6.48 11.19 16.03
N TYR A 121 5.19 11.01 16.25
CA TYR A 121 4.14 11.97 15.94
C TYR A 121 3.21 12.07 17.16
N HIS A 122 3.38 13.14 17.95
CA HIS A 122 2.62 13.39 19.18
C HIS A 122 2.68 12.24 20.21
N GLY A 123 3.84 11.60 20.40
CA GLY A 123 4.02 10.49 21.34
C GLY A 123 3.69 9.10 20.80
N TYR A 124 3.48 8.99 19.49
CA TYR A 124 3.25 7.72 18.79
C TYR A 124 4.37 7.48 17.78
N ASP A 125 5.05 6.34 17.89
CA ASP A 125 6.06 5.93 16.92
C ASP A 125 5.36 5.32 15.71
N VAL A 126 5.35 6.04 14.59
CA VAL A 126 4.77 5.58 13.32
C VAL A 126 5.88 4.98 12.45
N PHE A 127 5.73 3.72 12.08
CA PHE A 127 6.70 2.97 11.29
C PHE A 127 6.24 2.77 9.85
N GLN A 128 7.22 2.74 8.95
CA GLN A 128 7.08 2.39 7.54
C GLN A 128 8.30 1.59 7.05
N LEU A 129 8.16 0.95 5.88
CA LEU A 129 9.28 0.33 5.18
C LEU A 129 10.25 1.39 4.61
N PRO A 130 11.58 1.13 4.62
CA PRO A 130 12.58 2.03 4.07
C PRO A 130 12.56 2.10 2.51
N PRO A 131 13.34 3.00 1.90
CA PRO A 131 13.64 2.98 0.46
C PRO A 131 14.07 1.58 -0.04
N PRO A 132 13.71 1.17 -1.27
CA PRO A 132 13.09 1.99 -2.33
C PRO A 132 11.57 2.17 -2.18
N GLY A 133 10.99 1.81 -1.05
CA GLY A 133 9.60 2.12 -0.70
C GLY A 133 9.36 3.62 -0.51
N GLN A 134 8.12 4.07 -0.70
CA GLN A 134 7.71 5.46 -0.50
C GLN A 134 7.24 5.79 0.93
N GLY A 135 7.52 4.91 1.89
CA GLY A 135 7.03 5.00 3.27
C GLY A 135 7.50 6.25 3.99
N PHE A 136 8.75 6.67 3.75
CA PHE A 136 9.32 7.87 4.37
C PHE A 136 8.55 9.14 4.03
N ALA A 137 7.88 9.21 2.87
CA ALA A 137 7.07 10.38 2.52
C ALA A 137 5.85 10.54 3.45
N ALA A 138 5.28 9.43 3.96
CA ALA A 138 4.20 9.52 4.93
C ALA A 138 4.70 10.09 6.26
N LEU A 139 5.86 9.61 6.71
CA LEU A 139 6.52 10.06 7.94
C LEU A 139 6.97 11.53 7.85
N GLU A 140 7.51 11.92 6.70
CA GLU A 140 7.89 13.30 6.42
C GLU A 140 6.67 14.25 6.41
N ILE A 141 5.53 13.83 5.85
CA ILE A 141 4.28 14.60 5.96
C ILE A 141 3.93 14.82 7.42
N LEU A 142 3.94 13.77 8.25
CA LEU A 142 3.64 13.90 9.68
C LEU A 142 4.58 14.88 10.39
N ASN A 143 5.88 14.83 10.06
CA ASN A 143 6.86 15.77 10.60
C ASN A 143 6.60 17.22 10.18
N ILE A 144 6.25 17.45 8.92
CA ILE A 144 5.89 18.79 8.43
C ILE A 144 4.61 19.28 9.12
N LEU A 145 3.60 18.42 9.26
CA LEU A 145 2.34 18.79 9.91
C LEU A 145 2.57 19.20 11.36
N GLU A 146 3.27 18.38 12.14
CA GLU A 146 3.56 18.66 13.55
C GLU A 146 4.41 19.93 13.74
N VAL A 147 5.51 20.05 12.98
CA VAL A 147 6.48 21.14 13.18
C VAL A 147 5.95 22.46 12.63
N CYS A 148 5.24 22.45 11.51
CA CYS A 148 4.80 23.67 10.85
C CYS A 148 3.43 24.16 11.28
N ALA A 149 2.58 23.32 11.90
CA ALA A 149 1.26 23.76 12.34
C ALA A 149 1.35 24.94 13.32
N PRO A 150 2.17 24.92 14.39
CA PRO A 150 2.32 26.07 15.30
C PRO A 150 2.87 27.32 14.61
N VAL A 151 3.76 27.17 13.62
CA VAL A 151 4.33 28.29 12.85
C VAL A 151 3.25 29.06 12.08
N HIS A 152 2.24 28.34 11.59
CA HIS A 152 1.12 28.91 10.84
C HIS A 152 -0.12 29.20 11.71
N GLY A 153 -0.01 29.04 13.04
CA GLY A 153 -1.15 29.22 13.95
C GLY A 153 -2.27 28.18 13.74
N ILE A 154 -1.92 27.01 13.24
CA ILE A 154 -2.82 25.89 12.97
C ILE A 154 -2.76 24.91 14.14
N ASN A 155 -3.93 24.41 14.54
CA ASN A 155 -4.07 23.25 15.42
C ASN A 155 -4.95 22.21 14.72
N LEU A 156 -4.34 21.15 14.16
CA LEU A 156 -5.07 20.10 13.45
C LEU A 156 -6.05 19.35 14.36
N ALA A 157 -5.81 19.24 15.66
CA ALA A 157 -6.75 18.57 16.56
C ALA A 157 -8.05 19.38 16.76
N GLU A 158 -7.95 20.72 16.74
CA GLU A 158 -9.10 21.63 16.82
C GLU A 158 -9.79 21.85 15.46
N LEU A 159 -9.00 21.87 14.37
CA LEU A 159 -9.50 22.04 13.02
C LEU A 159 -10.00 20.72 12.46
N GLY A 160 -11.29 20.64 12.13
CA GLY A 160 -11.88 19.44 11.53
C GLY A 160 -11.99 19.47 10.01
N PRO A 161 -12.53 18.39 9.42
CA PRO A 161 -12.73 18.24 7.97
C PRO A 161 -13.70 19.28 7.34
N THR A 162 -14.41 20.06 8.17
CA THR A 162 -15.27 21.17 7.71
C THR A 162 -14.49 22.47 7.46
N ASN A 163 -13.24 22.56 7.93
CA ASN A 163 -12.43 23.77 7.78
C ASN A 163 -11.51 23.66 6.55
N PRO A 164 -11.51 24.61 5.60
CA PRO A 164 -10.62 24.57 4.44
C PRO A 164 -9.12 24.73 4.79
N ASP A 165 -8.78 25.33 5.93
CA ASP A 165 -7.38 25.47 6.39
C ASP A 165 -6.76 24.12 6.71
N TYR A 166 -7.55 23.22 7.31
CA TYR A 166 -7.16 21.84 7.59
C TYR A 166 -6.68 21.13 6.31
N TRP A 167 -7.51 21.17 5.26
CA TRP A 167 -7.18 20.52 3.99
C TRP A 167 -6.08 21.24 3.22
N HIS A 168 -6.09 22.57 3.19
CA HIS A 168 -5.04 23.33 2.53
C HIS A 168 -3.68 22.97 3.12
N PHE A 169 -3.54 23.01 4.45
CA PHE A 169 -2.29 22.72 5.15
C PHE A 169 -1.80 21.30 4.88
N MET A 170 -2.68 20.29 4.95
CA MET A 170 -2.31 18.90 4.63
C MET A 170 -1.86 18.72 3.19
N VAL A 171 -2.52 19.37 2.23
CA VAL A 171 -2.13 19.28 0.80
C VAL A 171 -0.78 19.94 0.55
N GLU A 172 -0.49 21.08 1.18
CA GLU A 172 0.81 21.75 1.04
C GLU A 172 1.95 20.96 1.70
N ALA A 173 1.73 20.39 2.89
CA ALA A 173 2.68 19.47 3.52
C ALA A 173 2.97 18.25 2.63
N LYS A 174 1.92 17.66 2.05
CA LYS A 174 2.03 16.58 1.07
C LYS A 174 2.89 16.97 -0.12
N LYS A 175 2.67 18.15 -0.72
CA LYS A 175 3.41 18.59 -1.91
C LYS A 175 4.91 18.71 -1.64
N LEU A 176 5.30 19.14 -0.43
CA LEU A 176 6.69 19.23 -0.01
C LEU A 176 7.33 17.85 0.12
N ALA A 177 6.76 16.97 0.93
CA ALA A 177 7.27 15.60 1.11
C ALA A 177 7.30 14.80 -0.21
N TYR A 178 6.31 14.97 -1.08
CA TYR A 178 6.32 14.31 -2.38
C TYR A 178 7.38 14.88 -3.32
N SER A 179 7.76 16.14 -3.17
CA SER A 179 8.89 16.68 -3.95
C SER A 179 10.20 16.01 -3.55
N ASP A 180 10.41 15.78 -2.25
CA ASP A 180 11.57 15.06 -1.75
C ASP A 180 11.53 13.56 -2.09
N LEU A 181 10.36 12.94 -2.01
CA LEU A 181 10.14 11.57 -2.49
C LEU A 181 10.57 11.39 -3.95
N GLN A 182 10.17 12.29 -4.84
CA GLN A 182 10.51 12.19 -6.26
C GLN A 182 11.98 12.57 -6.53
N ALA A 183 12.57 13.44 -5.72
CA ALA A 183 13.96 13.86 -5.89
C ALA A 183 14.96 12.79 -5.44
N TYR A 184 14.69 12.11 -4.32
CA TYR A 184 15.70 11.31 -3.62
C TYR A 184 15.45 9.80 -3.62
N ASN A 185 14.21 9.31 -3.84
CA ASN A 185 13.94 7.88 -3.66
C ASN A 185 14.67 7.01 -4.69
N GLY A 186 15.25 5.91 -4.22
CA GLY A 186 15.98 4.94 -5.02
C GLY A 186 16.31 3.69 -4.20
N ASP A 187 16.95 2.72 -4.83
CA ASP A 187 17.48 1.55 -4.13
C ASP A 187 18.70 1.94 -3.29
N PRO A 188 18.70 1.72 -1.95
CA PRO A 188 19.82 2.07 -1.09
C PRO A 188 21.12 1.31 -1.40
N LEU A 189 21.06 0.22 -2.19
CA LEU A 189 22.26 -0.46 -2.69
C LEU A 189 22.94 0.28 -3.85
N PHE A 190 22.26 1.28 -4.44
CA PHE A 190 22.71 1.99 -5.66
C PHE A 190 22.73 3.51 -5.53
N ALA A 191 22.04 4.07 -4.54
CA ALA A 191 21.97 5.51 -4.31
C ALA A 191 21.97 5.80 -2.80
N ASP A 192 22.53 6.95 -2.43
CA ASP A 192 22.43 7.47 -1.06
C ASP A 192 21.11 8.22 -0.89
N ILE A 193 20.22 7.70 -0.05
CA ILE A 193 18.93 8.33 0.25
C ILE A 193 19.04 8.95 1.66
N PRO A 194 18.93 10.28 1.80
CA PRO A 194 19.19 10.97 3.07
C PRO A 194 17.99 10.88 4.02
N VAL A 195 17.53 9.67 4.34
CA VAL A 195 16.31 9.40 5.13
C VAL A 195 16.38 10.08 6.50
N ASP A 196 17.49 9.97 7.22
CA ASP A 196 17.65 10.60 8.54
C ASP A 196 17.44 12.11 8.49
N ARG A 197 17.94 12.77 7.43
CA ARG A 197 17.72 14.21 7.23
C ARG A 197 16.25 14.49 6.94
N LEU A 198 15.66 13.78 5.97
CA LEU A 198 14.28 13.98 5.51
C LEU A 198 13.26 13.72 6.63
N LEU A 199 13.55 12.79 7.55
CA LEU A 199 12.71 12.47 8.71
C LEU A 199 13.05 13.30 9.95
N SER A 200 14.02 14.21 9.90
CA SER A 200 14.32 15.04 11.06
C SER A 200 13.32 16.19 11.21
N LYS A 201 12.90 16.46 12.46
CA LYS A 201 12.09 17.66 12.78
C LYS A 201 12.81 18.96 12.39
N SER A 202 14.14 18.97 12.46
CA SER A 202 14.96 20.12 12.04
C SER A 202 14.84 20.43 10.55
N TYR A 203 14.76 19.40 9.70
CA TYR A 203 14.54 19.57 8.27
C TYR A 203 13.11 20.03 7.99
N ALA A 204 12.10 19.42 8.64
CA ALA A 204 10.71 19.86 8.54
C ALA A 204 10.55 21.36 8.88
N ALA A 205 11.26 21.84 9.91
CA ALA A 205 11.27 23.27 10.26
C ALA A 205 11.75 24.18 9.11
N THR A 206 12.71 23.73 8.29
CA THR A 206 13.19 24.48 7.12
C THR A 206 12.14 24.59 6.01
N LEU A 207 11.15 23.68 6.00
CA LEU A 207 10.10 23.63 4.99
C LEU A 207 8.90 24.52 5.34
N CYS A 208 8.73 24.92 6.60
CA CYS A 208 7.53 25.63 7.05
C CYS A 208 7.31 26.96 6.30
N SER A 209 8.38 27.69 5.97
CA SER A 209 8.30 28.95 5.22
C SER A 209 7.88 28.78 3.76
N ARG A 210 7.88 27.54 3.24
CA ARG A 210 7.41 27.22 1.89
C ARG A 210 5.90 26.99 1.82
N ILE A 211 5.23 26.89 2.97
CA ILE A 211 3.77 26.79 3.06
C ILE A 211 3.20 28.19 3.18
N SER A 212 2.18 28.50 2.38
CA SER A 212 1.46 29.77 2.41
C SER A 212 -0.01 29.49 2.60
N MET A 213 -0.58 29.79 3.78
CA MET A 213 -1.98 29.49 4.10
C MET A 213 -3.00 30.17 3.14
N ASP A 214 -2.60 31.23 2.47
CA ASP A 214 -3.45 31.97 1.52
C ASP A 214 -3.28 31.53 0.06
N ARG A 215 -2.26 30.72 -0.26
CA ARG A 215 -1.89 30.41 -1.66
C ARG A 215 -1.28 29.02 -1.80
N ALA A 216 -1.91 28.20 -2.63
CA ALA A 216 -1.40 26.90 -3.03
C ALA A 216 -0.07 27.03 -3.79
N ALA A 217 0.90 26.18 -3.45
CA ALA A 217 2.15 26.07 -4.18
C ALA A 217 2.04 25.12 -5.37
N GLU A 218 2.93 25.31 -6.33
CA GLU A 218 3.25 24.31 -7.35
C GLU A 218 4.28 23.31 -6.80
N PRO A 219 4.15 22.00 -7.12
CA PRO A 219 5.17 21.00 -6.86
C PRO A 219 6.55 21.42 -7.40
N SER A 220 7.58 21.44 -6.55
CA SER A 220 8.95 21.75 -7.00
C SER A 220 9.58 20.59 -7.76
N VAL A 221 9.20 19.35 -7.43
CA VAL A 221 9.53 18.16 -8.20
C VAL A 221 8.24 17.40 -8.50
N LYS A 222 8.08 17.04 -9.78
CA LYS A 222 6.90 16.33 -10.30
C LYS A 222 7.18 14.83 -10.39
N GLY A 223 6.13 14.03 -10.29
CA GLY A 223 6.23 12.58 -10.43
C GLY A 223 5.05 11.88 -9.78
N GLY A 224 5.26 10.63 -9.40
CA GLY A 224 4.20 9.75 -8.89
C GLY A 224 3.78 8.69 -9.90
N LEU A 225 3.41 7.54 -9.36
CA LEU A 225 3.09 6.34 -10.12
C LEU A 225 1.70 5.85 -9.71
N ASP A 226 0.85 5.62 -10.70
CA ASP A 226 -0.41 4.92 -10.51
C ASP A 226 -0.15 3.44 -10.19
N GLY A 227 -1.09 2.78 -9.52
CA GLY A 227 -0.97 1.35 -9.24
C GLY A 227 -2.19 0.77 -8.53
N GLY A 228 -2.41 -0.53 -8.73
CA GLY A 228 -3.37 -1.35 -8.00
C GLY A 228 -2.65 -2.18 -6.93
N THR A 229 -3.26 -2.37 -5.77
CA THR A 229 -2.61 -3.03 -4.64
C THR A 229 -3.68 -3.67 -3.76
N ILE A 230 -3.33 -4.77 -3.08
CA ILE A 230 -4.07 -5.28 -1.93
C ILE A 230 -3.30 -4.98 -0.66
N TYR A 231 -4.02 -4.61 0.39
CA TYR A 231 -3.50 -4.52 1.75
C TYR A 231 -4.29 -5.48 2.63
N LEU A 232 -3.60 -6.10 3.57
CA LEU A 232 -4.16 -7.03 4.53
C LEU A 232 -3.49 -6.80 5.88
N THR A 233 -4.25 -6.95 6.94
CA THR A 233 -3.70 -6.95 8.28
C THR A 233 -4.34 -8.03 9.14
N THR A 234 -3.53 -8.63 10.00
CA THR A 234 -3.95 -9.66 10.95
C THR A 234 -3.34 -9.38 12.31
N ALA A 235 -4.03 -9.81 13.35
CA ALA A 235 -3.50 -9.87 14.70
C ALA A 235 -4.02 -11.13 15.39
N ASP A 236 -3.30 -11.63 16.38
CA ASP A 236 -3.67 -12.85 17.08
C ASP A 236 -3.56 -12.73 18.61
N ARG A 237 -4.04 -13.77 19.29
CA ARG A 237 -4.07 -13.82 20.76
C ARG A 237 -2.70 -13.76 21.44
N TRP A 238 -1.62 -14.03 20.71
CA TRP A 238 -0.26 -13.95 21.26
C TRP A 238 0.31 -12.53 21.17
N GLY A 239 -0.42 -11.58 20.59
CA GLY A 239 0.06 -10.21 20.40
C GLY A 239 0.87 -10.04 19.13
N ASN A 240 0.91 -11.04 18.23
CA ASN A 240 1.48 -10.81 16.90
C ASN A 240 0.53 -9.89 16.13
N MET A 241 1.10 -8.92 15.42
CA MET A 241 0.38 -8.04 14.51
C MET A 241 1.15 -7.96 13.21
N VAL A 242 0.46 -8.10 12.08
CA VAL A 242 1.06 -8.06 10.75
C VAL A 242 0.38 -6.99 9.91
N SER A 243 1.19 -6.09 9.37
CA SER A 243 0.81 -5.16 8.30
C SER A 243 1.39 -5.70 7.00
N PHE A 244 0.55 -6.17 6.09
CA PHE A 244 0.97 -6.85 4.87
C PHE A 244 0.42 -6.16 3.63
N ILE A 245 1.29 -5.90 2.66
CA ILE A 245 0.91 -5.28 1.40
C ILE A 245 1.54 -6.00 0.22
N HIS A 246 0.75 -6.24 -0.83
CA HIS A 246 1.21 -6.95 -2.02
C HIS A 246 0.58 -6.38 -3.30
N SER A 247 1.35 -6.36 -4.39
CA SER A 247 0.94 -5.75 -5.65
C SER A 247 1.72 -6.30 -6.83
N VAL A 248 1.01 -6.52 -7.95
CA VAL A 248 1.59 -6.73 -9.29
C VAL A 248 1.85 -5.41 -10.05
N PHE A 249 1.88 -4.29 -9.31
CA PHE A 249 1.90 -2.90 -9.76
C PHE A 249 0.63 -2.45 -10.50
N SER A 250 0.57 -2.57 -11.82
CA SER A 250 -0.62 -2.17 -12.58
C SER A 250 -1.75 -3.20 -12.40
N VAL A 251 -3.00 -2.83 -12.67
CA VAL A 251 -4.11 -3.80 -12.73
C VAL A 251 -3.79 -4.88 -13.76
N TYR A 252 -3.77 -6.14 -13.33
CA TYR A 252 -3.25 -7.31 -14.07
C TYR A 252 -1.78 -7.19 -14.54
N GLY A 253 -0.97 -6.42 -13.82
CA GLY A 253 0.48 -6.31 -14.04
C GLY A 253 0.87 -6.04 -15.49
N SER A 254 1.77 -6.88 -16.00
CA SER A 254 2.23 -6.83 -17.40
C SER A 254 1.17 -7.28 -18.39
N GLY A 255 0.16 -8.03 -17.95
CA GLY A 255 -0.80 -8.72 -18.81
C GLY A 255 -0.29 -10.05 -19.38
N ALA A 256 0.91 -10.50 -18.99
CA ALA A 256 1.48 -11.78 -19.40
C ALA A 256 1.23 -12.86 -18.35
N THR A 257 0.49 -13.90 -18.70
CA THR A 257 0.18 -15.02 -17.80
C THR A 257 1.15 -16.18 -18.02
N VAL A 258 1.65 -16.76 -16.93
CA VAL A 258 2.56 -17.91 -16.98
C VAL A 258 1.75 -19.19 -17.14
N SER A 259 1.88 -19.84 -18.29
CA SER A 259 1.27 -21.14 -18.57
C SER A 259 2.24 -22.27 -18.17
N PRO A 260 1.76 -23.39 -17.59
CA PRO A 260 0.35 -23.75 -17.30
C PRO A 260 -0.11 -23.36 -15.89
N TYR A 261 0.40 -22.25 -15.32
CA TYR A 261 0.27 -21.91 -13.90
C TYR A 261 -0.71 -20.77 -13.58
N GLY A 262 -1.31 -20.12 -14.58
CA GLY A 262 -2.49 -19.27 -14.41
C GLY A 262 -2.30 -17.94 -13.65
N PHE A 263 -1.08 -17.58 -13.25
CA PHE A 263 -0.77 -16.30 -12.60
C PHE A 263 -0.13 -15.31 -13.56
N VAL A 264 -0.40 -14.02 -13.34
CA VAL A 264 0.12 -12.92 -14.16
C VAL A 264 1.44 -12.39 -13.60
N LEU A 265 2.37 -12.03 -14.48
CA LEU A 265 3.62 -11.39 -14.09
C LEU A 265 3.38 -9.91 -13.71
N HIS A 266 4.11 -9.42 -12.71
CA HIS A 266 4.02 -8.02 -12.30
C HIS A 266 4.63 -7.07 -13.34
N SER A 267 4.22 -5.80 -13.33
CA SER A 267 4.82 -4.74 -14.15
C SER A 267 5.72 -3.77 -13.37
N ARG A 268 6.19 -4.14 -12.17
CA ARG A 268 6.92 -3.25 -11.25
C ARG A 268 8.15 -2.56 -11.87
N GLY A 269 8.82 -3.18 -12.85
CA GLY A 269 9.97 -2.58 -13.55
C GLY A 269 9.66 -1.25 -14.26
N THR A 270 8.40 -0.94 -14.58
CA THR A 270 8.01 0.36 -15.17
C THR A 270 8.20 1.53 -14.20
N ALA A 271 8.44 1.24 -12.92
CA ALA A 271 8.69 2.26 -11.92
C ALA A 271 10.14 2.79 -11.94
N PHE A 272 11.05 2.23 -12.74
CA PHE A 272 12.36 2.82 -12.97
C PHE A 272 12.27 4.13 -13.77
N SER A 273 13.23 5.03 -13.52
CA SER A 273 13.50 6.18 -14.37
C SER A 273 14.42 5.82 -15.54
N LEU A 274 14.24 6.52 -16.65
CA LEU A 274 15.20 6.52 -17.78
C LEU A 274 16.10 7.76 -17.78
N ASP A 275 15.88 8.69 -16.85
CA ASP A 275 16.79 9.82 -16.63
C ASP A 275 18.04 9.33 -15.91
N SER A 276 19.20 9.50 -16.56
CA SER A 276 20.51 9.14 -16.03
C SER A 276 20.88 9.86 -14.73
N ALA A 277 20.27 11.02 -14.44
CA ALA A 277 20.50 11.75 -13.19
C ALA A 277 19.62 11.25 -12.03
N SER A 278 18.62 10.41 -12.30
CA SER A 278 17.70 9.94 -11.27
C SER A 278 18.34 8.89 -10.36
N PRO A 279 18.17 8.98 -9.02
CA PRO A 279 18.58 7.91 -8.11
C PRO A 279 17.85 6.59 -8.38
N ASN A 280 16.73 6.62 -9.11
CA ASN A 280 15.93 5.49 -9.51
C ASN A 280 16.12 5.12 -11.01
N VAL A 281 17.25 5.50 -11.62
CA VAL A 281 17.60 5.03 -12.98
C VAL A 281 17.68 3.50 -13.03
N VAL A 282 17.20 2.90 -14.12
CA VAL A 282 17.26 1.44 -14.35
C VAL A 282 18.70 0.92 -14.32
N ALA A 283 18.92 -0.19 -13.61
CA ALA A 283 20.21 -0.89 -13.58
C ALA A 283 20.01 -2.40 -13.29
N PRO A 284 20.95 -3.27 -13.71
CA PRO A 284 20.92 -4.69 -13.36
C PRO A 284 20.94 -4.90 -11.84
N ARG A 285 20.18 -5.88 -11.34
CA ARG A 285 20.07 -6.23 -9.91
C ARG A 285 19.56 -5.13 -8.98
N LYS A 286 19.19 -3.96 -9.52
CA LYS A 286 18.59 -2.87 -8.77
C LYS A 286 17.09 -3.13 -8.59
N ARG A 287 16.54 -2.70 -7.46
CA ARG A 287 15.10 -2.68 -7.20
C ARG A 287 14.52 -1.35 -7.69
N PRO A 288 13.41 -1.34 -8.45
CA PRO A 288 12.75 -0.10 -8.84
C PRO A 288 12.07 0.58 -7.64
N PHE A 289 11.66 1.83 -7.79
CA PHE A 289 10.74 2.50 -6.85
C PHE A 289 9.53 1.62 -6.51
N HIS A 290 9.28 1.41 -5.22
CA HIS A 290 8.13 0.66 -4.71
C HIS A 290 7.04 1.59 -4.17
N THR A 291 5.85 1.50 -4.76
CA THR A 291 4.67 2.24 -4.29
C THR A 291 4.00 1.59 -3.07
N ILE A 292 4.31 0.34 -2.74
CA ILE A 292 3.64 -0.37 -1.66
C ILE A 292 4.24 0.04 -0.30
N ILE A 293 3.39 0.42 0.65
CA ILE A 293 3.80 0.77 2.02
C ILE A 293 2.86 0.10 3.04
N ALA A 294 3.40 -0.30 4.18
CA ALA A 294 2.68 -1.01 5.23
C ALA A 294 2.95 -0.28 6.55
N GLY A 295 1.89 0.18 7.22
CA GLY A 295 1.98 1.00 8.41
C GLY A 295 1.86 0.21 9.70
N PHE A 296 2.70 0.57 10.67
CA PHE A 296 2.65 0.07 12.04
C PHE A 296 2.78 1.24 13.01
N VAL A 297 2.10 1.20 14.15
CA VAL A 297 2.21 2.21 15.20
C VAL A 297 2.52 1.53 16.53
N MET A 298 3.49 2.09 17.25
CA MET A 298 3.76 1.77 18.64
C MET A 298 3.48 3.00 19.50
N GLN A 299 3.19 2.77 20.78
CA GLN A 299 3.07 3.80 21.80
C GLN A 299 3.72 3.28 23.07
N ASP A 300 4.58 4.10 23.69
CA ASP A 300 5.33 3.75 24.91
C ASP A 300 6.11 2.42 24.79
N GLY A 301 6.65 2.14 23.59
CA GLY A 301 7.40 0.91 23.30
C GLY A 301 6.53 -0.34 23.14
N GLU A 302 5.20 -0.24 23.10
CA GLU A 302 4.29 -1.36 22.90
C GLU A 302 3.56 -1.30 21.55
N PRO A 303 3.32 -2.44 20.87
CA PRO A 303 2.50 -2.50 19.66
C PRO A 303 1.09 -1.96 19.88
N LEU A 304 0.65 -1.04 19.01
CA LEU A 304 -0.66 -0.41 19.11
C LEU A 304 -1.54 -0.69 17.89
N MET A 305 -1.04 -0.48 16.67
CA MET A 305 -1.87 -0.51 15.48
C MET A 305 -1.13 -1.01 14.24
N THR A 306 -1.81 -1.79 13.43
CA THR A 306 -1.44 -2.06 12.03
C THR A 306 -2.43 -1.38 11.10
N PHE A 307 -1.94 -0.77 10.03
CA PHE A 307 -2.79 -0.06 9.09
C PHE A 307 -2.18 0.05 7.70
N GLY A 308 -3.03 0.27 6.70
CA GLY A 308 -2.58 0.52 5.35
C GLY A 308 -3.70 0.97 4.45
N ASN A 309 -3.39 1.88 3.53
CA ASN A 309 -4.29 2.30 2.47
C ASN A 309 -3.74 1.87 1.11
N MET A 310 -4.56 1.26 0.27
CA MET A 310 -4.19 0.79 -1.06
C MET A 310 -4.31 1.91 -2.10
N GLY A 311 -3.35 2.07 -3.03
CA GLY A 311 -3.58 2.93 -4.21
C GLY A 311 -2.38 3.63 -4.82
N GLY A 312 -1.25 2.94 -5.05
CA GLY A 312 -0.12 3.56 -5.76
C GLY A 312 0.42 4.81 -5.03
N SER A 313 0.50 5.96 -5.70
CA SER A 313 0.95 7.22 -5.10
C SER A 313 0.00 7.81 -4.05
N VAL A 314 -1.21 7.28 -3.87
CA VAL A 314 -2.17 7.74 -2.85
C VAL A 314 -1.76 7.31 -1.44
N GLN A 315 -0.91 6.29 -1.31
CA GLN A 315 -0.66 5.64 -0.02
C GLN A 315 -0.01 6.57 1.02
N PRO A 316 1.09 7.30 0.74
CA PRO A 316 1.73 8.13 1.76
C PRO A 316 0.84 9.25 2.31
N GLU A 317 0.17 9.99 1.42
CA GLU A 317 -0.74 11.08 1.82
C GLU A 317 -1.96 10.59 2.61
N THR A 318 -2.45 9.38 2.32
CA THR A 318 -3.57 8.80 3.07
C THR A 318 -3.11 8.17 4.38
N HIS A 319 -1.91 7.58 4.45
CA HIS A 319 -1.32 7.15 5.71
C HIS A 319 -1.23 8.33 6.70
N ALA A 320 -0.76 9.50 6.24
CA ALA A 320 -0.75 10.70 7.06
C ALA A 320 -2.16 11.15 7.49
N GLN A 321 -3.12 11.20 6.56
CA GLN A 321 -4.53 11.51 6.89
C GLN A 321 -5.10 10.55 7.95
N HIS A 322 -4.80 9.25 7.87
CA HIS A 322 -5.24 8.26 8.85
C HIS A 322 -4.62 8.48 10.22
N MET A 323 -3.35 8.88 10.29
CA MET A 323 -2.70 9.19 11.56
C MET A 323 -3.27 10.45 12.19
N VAL A 324 -3.49 11.53 11.44
CA VAL A 324 -4.17 12.73 11.95
C VAL A 324 -5.56 12.37 12.50
N ASN A 325 -6.33 11.58 11.76
CA ASN A 325 -7.65 11.12 12.21
C ASN A 325 -7.59 10.31 13.53
N VAL A 326 -6.66 9.36 13.64
CA VAL A 326 -6.60 8.46 14.81
C VAL A 326 -5.95 9.15 16.01
N ILE A 327 -4.84 9.86 15.80
CA ILE A 327 -4.00 10.45 16.86
C ILE A 327 -4.54 11.81 17.28
N ASP A 328 -4.79 12.73 16.34
CA ASP A 328 -5.18 14.11 16.67
C ASP A 328 -6.68 14.23 16.94
N HIS A 329 -7.51 13.52 16.17
CA HIS A 329 -8.97 13.55 16.32
C HIS A 329 -9.54 12.42 17.20
N GLY A 330 -8.71 11.47 17.63
CA GLY A 330 -9.16 10.34 18.46
C GLY A 330 -10.17 9.42 17.77
N MET A 331 -10.21 9.41 16.44
CA MET A 331 -11.15 8.57 15.69
C MET A 331 -10.86 7.08 15.93
N ASN A 332 -11.92 6.29 16.07
CA ASN A 332 -11.77 4.83 16.05
C ASN A 332 -11.41 4.33 14.63
N ILE A 333 -11.04 3.06 14.52
CA ILE A 333 -10.52 2.48 13.28
C ILE A 333 -11.55 2.45 12.14
N GLN A 334 -12.84 2.32 12.45
CA GLN A 334 -13.88 2.44 11.43
C GLN A 334 -14.10 3.91 11.02
N MET A 335 -14.07 4.84 11.97
CA MET A 335 -14.23 6.27 11.69
C MET A 335 -13.12 6.82 10.78
N THR A 336 -11.85 6.46 11.00
CA THR A 336 -10.75 6.93 10.14
C THR A 336 -10.87 6.41 8.71
N THR A 337 -11.46 5.22 8.52
CA THR A 337 -11.75 4.75 7.17
C THR A 337 -12.94 5.49 6.55
N ASP A 338 -14.01 5.73 7.32
CA ASP A 338 -15.22 6.36 6.78
C ASP A 338 -15.06 7.86 6.53
N ALA A 339 -14.13 8.52 7.23
CA ALA A 339 -13.77 9.90 7.01
C ALA A 339 -13.48 10.17 5.52
N ALA A 340 -13.93 11.32 5.03
CA ALA A 340 -13.66 11.76 3.68
C ALA A 340 -12.16 12.00 3.48
N ARG A 341 -11.65 11.75 2.27
CA ARG A 341 -10.23 11.88 1.94
C ARG A 341 -10.01 12.81 0.75
N PHE A 342 -8.78 13.33 0.66
CA PHE A 342 -8.24 13.86 -0.57
C PHE A 342 -7.20 12.92 -1.19
N THR A 343 -6.98 13.08 -2.49
CA THR A 343 -5.76 12.66 -3.15
C THR A 343 -5.22 13.77 -4.05
N HIS A 344 -3.90 13.95 -4.09
CA HIS A 344 -3.26 14.99 -4.90
C HIS A 344 -2.25 14.40 -5.90
N SER A 345 -2.44 14.64 -7.20
CA SER A 345 -1.45 14.25 -8.21
C SER A 345 -0.27 15.22 -8.21
N GLN A 346 0.92 14.74 -7.83
CA GLN A 346 2.15 15.55 -7.85
C GLN A 346 2.56 15.94 -9.28
N ASN A 347 2.21 15.13 -10.28
CA ASN A 347 2.56 15.38 -11.68
C ASN A 347 1.67 16.46 -12.33
N SER A 348 0.35 16.32 -12.24
CA SER A 348 -0.60 17.24 -12.86
C SER A 348 -1.02 18.40 -11.95
N ASN A 349 -0.58 18.41 -10.69
CA ASN A 349 -0.99 19.36 -9.65
C ASN A 349 -2.52 19.45 -9.48
N VAL A 350 -3.21 18.30 -9.57
CA VAL A 350 -4.67 18.19 -9.43
C VAL A 350 -5.02 17.62 -8.06
N LEU A 351 -5.80 18.36 -7.28
CA LEU A 351 -6.40 17.94 -6.02
C LEU A 351 -7.77 17.31 -6.28
N SER A 352 -7.93 16.05 -5.91
CA SER A 352 -9.20 15.34 -6.00
C SER A 352 -9.78 15.15 -4.60
N LEU A 353 -11.01 15.60 -4.40
CA LEU A 353 -11.74 15.46 -3.13
C LEU A 353 -12.93 14.54 -3.34
N GLU A 354 -13.25 13.71 -2.36
CA GLU A 354 -14.51 12.98 -2.38
C GLU A 354 -15.70 13.95 -2.42
N MET A 355 -16.77 13.58 -3.13
CA MET A 355 -17.87 14.49 -3.49
C MET A 355 -18.39 15.35 -2.32
N ASN A 356 -18.68 14.74 -1.17
CA ASN A 356 -19.19 15.48 -0.01
C ASN A 356 -18.17 16.47 0.56
N LEU A 357 -16.88 16.11 0.54
CA LEU A 357 -15.80 16.98 0.93
C LEU A 357 -15.58 18.11 -0.08
N PHE A 358 -15.64 17.80 -1.38
CA PHE A 358 -15.59 18.81 -2.43
C PHE A 358 -16.68 19.87 -2.26
N ASN A 359 -17.91 19.45 -1.99
CA ASN A 359 -19.02 20.38 -1.78
C ASN A 359 -18.82 21.27 -0.53
N LEU A 360 -18.11 20.75 0.47
CA LEU A 360 -17.90 21.43 1.74
C LEU A 360 -16.77 22.47 1.69
N VAL A 361 -15.62 22.13 1.08
CA VAL A 361 -14.41 22.98 1.13
C VAL A 361 -13.80 23.28 -0.25
N GLY A 362 -14.29 22.65 -1.33
CA GLY A 362 -13.73 22.76 -2.68
C GLY A 362 -13.60 24.20 -3.18
N PRO A 363 -14.67 25.03 -3.15
CA PRO A 363 -14.58 26.43 -3.58
C PRO A 363 -13.56 27.27 -2.80
N ALA A 364 -13.42 27.04 -1.49
CA ALA A 364 -12.44 27.74 -0.67
C ALA A 364 -10.99 27.34 -1.04
N LEU A 365 -10.77 26.05 -1.34
CA LEU A 365 -9.47 25.57 -1.82
C LEU A 365 -9.15 26.09 -3.23
N GLN A 366 -10.14 26.20 -4.12
CA GLN A 366 -9.98 26.82 -5.43
C GLN A 366 -9.61 28.30 -5.32
N ALA A 367 -10.23 29.03 -4.39
CA ALA A 367 -9.90 30.44 -4.14
C ALA A 367 -8.44 30.65 -3.70
N ARG A 368 -7.81 29.64 -3.08
CA ARG A 368 -6.38 29.61 -2.75
C ARG A 368 -5.48 29.18 -3.91
N GLY A 369 -6.04 28.85 -5.07
CA GLY A 369 -5.31 28.45 -6.27
C GLY A 369 -5.11 26.94 -6.45
N HIS A 370 -5.74 26.08 -5.63
CA HIS A 370 -5.71 24.65 -5.90
C HIS A 370 -6.54 24.31 -7.15
N ASN A 371 -6.03 23.41 -8.00
CA ASN A 371 -6.82 22.83 -9.09
C ASN A 371 -7.65 21.66 -8.55
N VAL A 372 -8.88 21.96 -8.10
CA VAL A 372 -9.73 21.00 -7.37
C VAL A 372 -10.79 20.36 -8.26
N ARG A 373 -10.99 19.04 -8.13
CA ARG A 373 -12.12 18.30 -8.71
C ARG A 373 -12.78 17.35 -7.71
N ALA A 374 -14.05 17.03 -7.95
CA ALA A 374 -14.77 16.00 -7.21
C ALA A 374 -14.50 14.61 -7.80
N VAL A 375 -14.38 13.60 -6.93
CA VAL A 375 -14.23 12.18 -7.30
C VAL A 375 -15.12 11.27 -6.45
N THR A 376 -15.28 10.03 -6.88
CA THR A 376 -15.86 8.95 -6.07
C THR A 376 -14.78 8.28 -5.21
N GLY A 377 -15.20 7.55 -4.18
CA GLY A 377 -14.29 6.90 -3.22
C GLY A 377 -13.25 5.96 -3.84
N GLY A 378 -13.50 5.41 -5.04
CA GLY A 378 -12.53 4.56 -5.73
C GLY A 378 -11.18 5.23 -6.03
N SER A 379 -11.13 6.57 -6.04
CA SER A 379 -9.89 7.33 -6.33
C SER A 379 -9.02 7.59 -5.10
N VAL A 380 -9.54 7.41 -3.87
CA VAL A 380 -8.82 7.72 -2.61
C VAL A 380 -8.31 6.47 -1.89
N GLY A 381 -8.29 5.34 -2.61
CA GLY A 381 -7.76 4.09 -2.12
C GLY A 381 -8.73 3.26 -1.30
N GLY A 382 -8.21 2.33 -0.51
CA GLY A 382 -8.99 1.54 0.42
C GLY A 382 -8.17 1.14 1.64
N TYR A 383 -8.71 1.39 2.82
CA TYR A 383 -8.06 1.20 4.11
C TYR A 383 -8.41 -0.14 4.79
N GLN A 384 -7.46 -0.71 5.51
CA GLN A 384 -7.74 -1.67 6.57
C GLN A 384 -6.87 -1.33 7.78
N GLY A 385 -7.37 -1.61 8.98
CA GLY A 385 -6.57 -1.45 10.18
C GLY A 385 -7.06 -2.30 11.34
N ILE A 386 -6.14 -2.61 12.25
CA ILE A 386 -6.41 -3.28 13.52
C ILE A 386 -5.68 -2.50 14.62
N LEU A 387 -6.43 -2.09 15.63
CA LEU A 387 -5.94 -1.41 16.84
C LEU A 387 -6.09 -2.34 18.03
N PHE A 388 -5.05 -2.40 18.85
CA PHE A 388 -5.04 -3.18 20.08
C PHE A 388 -5.08 -2.26 21.29
N THR A 389 -5.80 -2.69 22.33
CA THR A 389 -5.73 -2.06 23.65
C THR A 389 -5.51 -3.14 24.68
N ARG A 390 -4.31 -3.15 25.25
CA ARG A 390 -3.92 -4.09 26.29
C ARG A 390 -4.74 -3.85 27.56
N ASP A 391 -5.22 -4.92 28.17
CA ASP A 391 -5.71 -4.88 29.54
C ASP A 391 -4.51 -5.09 30.49
N PRO A 392 -4.09 -4.10 31.28
CA PRO A 392 -2.92 -4.23 32.14
C PRO A 392 -3.13 -5.24 33.28
N THR A 393 -4.37 -5.60 33.60
CA THR A 393 -4.71 -6.59 34.64
C THR A 393 -4.54 -8.03 34.15
N LEU A 394 -4.47 -8.25 32.83
CA LEU A 394 -4.26 -9.55 32.22
C LEU A 394 -2.76 -9.82 31.99
N PRO A 395 -2.31 -11.09 32.17
CA PRO A 395 -0.93 -11.46 31.93
C PRO A 395 -0.55 -11.25 30.45
N ARG A 396 0.74 -11.05 30.18
CA ARG A 396 1.23 -11.11 28.79
C ARG A 396 1.09 -12.54 28.25
N PRO A 397 0.86 -12.73 26.94
CA PRO A 397 0.80 -14.07 26.36
C PRO A 397 2.14 -14.80 26.54
N SER A 398 2.08 -16.10 26.76
CA SER A 398 3.27 -16.95 26.74
C SER A 398 3.54 -17.44 25.32
N PHE A 399 4.79 -17.35 24.90
CA PHE A 399 5.24 -17.82 23.59
C PHE A 399 5.96 -19.15 23.76
N GLY A 400 5.28 -20.25 23.48
CA GLY A 400 5.85 -21.59 23.55
C GLY A 400 5.08 -22.58 22.68
N PRO A 401 5.64 -23.77 22.36
CA PRO A 401 4.97 -24.76 21.51
C PRO A 401 3.57 -25.17 22.01
N GLU A 402 3.35 -25.16 23.33
CA GLU A 402 2.05 -25.49 23.92
C GLU A 402 1.01 -24.40 23.69
N SER A 403 1.40 -23.12 23.70
CA SER A 403 0.47 -22.01 23.50
C SER A 403 -0.09 -21.93 22.08
N ILE A 404 0.52 -22.64 21.11
CA ILE A 404 -0.01 -22.84 19.75
C ILE A 404 -1.35 -23.60 19.80
N ARG A 405 -1.49 -24.56 20.71
CA ARG A 405 -2.67 -25.43 20.81
C ARG A 405 -3.67 -24.94 21.86
N ASP A 406 -3.19 -24.27 22.89
CA ASP A 406 -4.02 -23.87 24.04
C ASP A 406 -4.83 -22.60 23.77
N ASP A 407 -6.14 -22.67 24.01
CA ASP A 407 -7.05 -21.54 23.83
C ASP A 407 -6.97 -20.54 24.99
N HIS A 408 -5.94 -19.69 24.95
CA HIS A 408 -5.77 -18.61 25.91
C HIS A 408 -6.57 -17.36 25.51
N PRO A 409 -7.16 -16.63 26.48
CA PRO A 409 -7.84 -15.38 26.19
C PRO A 409 -6.84 -14.33 25.68
N VAL A 410 -7.31 -13.48 24.76
CA VAL A 410 -6.58 -12.27 24.35
C VAL A 410 -6.42 -11.36 25.57
N ASN A 411 -5.20 -10.87 25.83
CA ASN A 411 -4.90 -10.01 26.99
C ASN A 411 -5.27 -8.53 26.77
N GLY A 412 -6.38 -8.29 26.08
CA GLY A 412 -6.81 -6.96 25.66
C GLY A 412 -7.92 -7.05 24.61
N VAL A 413 -8.13 -5.96 23.87
CA VAL A 413 -9.21 -5.82 22.90
C VAL A 413 -8.65 -5.40 21.54
N TYR A 414 -8.94 -6.20 20.51
CA TYR A 414 -8.73 -5.81 19.11
C TYR A 414 -9.96 -5.10 18.56
N ARG A 415 -9.73 -3.99 17.85
CA ARG A 415 -10.74 -3.20 17.15
C ARG A 415 -10.29 -3.03 15.70
N ALA A 416 -11.08 -3.51 14.76
CA ALA A 416 -10.74 -3.51 13.35
C ALA A 416 -11.73 -2.67 12.53
N GLY A 417 -11.26 -2.14 11.41
CA GLY A 417 -12.10 -1.39 10.46
C GLY A 417 -11.73 -1.74 9.03
N SER A 418 -12.74 -1.79 8.17
CA SER A 418 -12.61 -2.11 6.74
C SER A 418 -13.27 -1.04 5.90
N ASP A 419 -12.63 -0.67 4.80
CA ASP A 419 -13.11 0.39 3.92
C ASP A 419 -14.42 0.04 3.22
N HIS A 420 -15.42 0.90 3.37
CA HIS A 420 -16.72 0.75 2.74
C HIS A 420 -16.70 1.04 1.23
N ARG A 421 -15.64 1.66 0.70
CA ARG A 421 -15.52 2.01 -0.74
C ARG A 421 -15.20 0.80 -1.61
N LYS A 422 -14.89 -0.34 -1.00
CA LYS A 422 -14.53 -1.60 -1.67
C LYS A 422 -15.18 -2.77 -0.93
N ASP A 423 -15.35 -3.89 -1.63
CA ASP A 423 -15.64 -5.16 -0.97
C ASP A 423 -14.44 -5.52 -0.08
N GLY A 424 -14.71 -5.75 1.20
CA GLY A 424 -13.71 -5.99 2.23
C GLY A 424 -14.38 -6.43 3.52
N GLN A 425 -13.58 -6.94 4.46
CA GLN A 425 -14.10 -7.44 5.72
C GLN A 425 -13.11 -7.24 6.86
N ALA A 426 -13.61 -6.75 7.99
CA ALA A 426 -12.99 -6.92 9.29
C ALA A 426 -13.72 -8.07 10.00
N ALA A 427 -12.98 -9.10 10.41
CA ALA A 427 -13.53 -10.27 11.08
C ALA A 427 -12.64 -10.65 12.28
N GLY A 428 -13.28 -11.05 13.38
CA GLY A 428 -12.62 -11.66 14.54
C GLY A 428 -13.00 -13.13 14.63
N TRP A 429 -12.13 -13.92 15.27
CA TRP A 429 -12.35 -15.33 15.58
C TRP A 429 -12.09 -15.55 17.06
#